data_AF-A0A1N6SC17-F1
#
_entry.id   AF-A0A1N6SC17-F1
#
_cell.length_a   1.000
_cell.length_b   1.000
_cell.length_c   1.000
_cell.angle_alpha   90.00
_cell.angle_beta   90.00
_cell.angle_gamma   90.00
#
_symmetry.space_group_name_H-M   'P 1'
#
loop_
_entity.id
_entity.type
_entity.pdbx_description
1 polymer ?
#
loop_
_entity_poly.entity_id
_entity_poly.type
_entity_poly.pdbx_seq_one_letter_code
_entity_poly.pdbx_strand_id
1 'polypeptide(L)'
;MKVEDNKLKVVSDMIQSSMVHNGLEQAEYEFICSLGEQLGLHQHSIDGYIEENEIFILPNSMECKILKFYKKALRDKNLCSSYYKWIRESYRQGMAMGLSQKVIRKFLYDLHFCEDFSEGQQLIKNYFTK
;
A
#
# COMPACT_ATOMS: atom_id res chain seq x y z
N MET A 1 7.08 -2.58 -36.03
CA MET A 1 6.66 -2.41 -34.63
C MET A 1 5.15 -2.52 -34.61
N LYS A 2 4.59 -3.57 -34.00
CA LYS A 2 3.16 -3.87 -34.13
C LYS A 2 2.34 -2.87 -33.32
N VAL A 3 1.09 -2.62 -33.74
CA VAL A 3 0.20 -1.64 -33.09
C VAL A 3 -0.09 -2.00 -31.63
N GLU A 4 -0.12 -3.30 -31.32
CA GLU A 4 -0.27 -3.82 -29.95
C GLU A 4 0.92 -3.44 -29.05
N ASP A 5 2.15 -3.53 -29.56
CA ASP A 5 3.38 -3.17 -28.83
C ASP A 5 3.38 -1.69 -28.40
N ASN A 6 2.86 -0.80 -29.26
CA ASN A 6 2.79 0.63 -28.98
C ASN A 6 1.75 0.96 -27.90
N LYS A 7 0.61 0.26 -27.91
CA LYS A 7 -0.43 0.45 -26.90
C LYS A 7 0.03 -0.05 -25.55
N LEU A 8 0.66 -1.24 -25.50
CA LEU A 8 1.21 -1.79 -24.27
C LEU A 8 2.32 -0.89 -23.72
N LYS A 9 3.15 -0.31 -24.59
CA LYS A 9 4.16 0.68 -24.20
C LYS A 9 3.55 1.90 -23.50
N VAL A 10 2.46 2.45 -24.02
CA VAL A 10 1.78 3.58 -23.39
C VAL A 10 1.25 3.18 -22.01
N VAL A 11 0.60 2.03 -21.89
CA VAL A 11 0.09 1.52 -20.60
C VAL A 11 1.23 1.23 -19.62
N SER A 12 2.34 0.64 -20.07
CA SER A 12 3.50 0.40 -19.21
C SER A 12 4.13 1.70 -18.72
N ASP A 13 4.25 2.72 -19.58
CA ASP A 13 4.78 4.03 -19.19
C ASP A 13 3.87 4.69 -18.14
N MET A 14 2.56 4.51 -18.24
CA MET A 14 1.59 4.98 -17.23
C MET A 14 1.76 4.24 -15.91
N ILE A 15 1.89 2.91 -15.93
CA ILE A 15 2.13 2.10 -14.73
C ILE A 15 3.43 2.58 -14.05
N GLN A 16 4.52 2.71 -14.79
CA GLN A 16 5.80 3.18 -14.25
C GLN A 16 5.72 4.58 -13.64
N SER A 17 4.91 5.46 -14.23
CA SER A 17 4.73 6.83 -13.73
C SER A 17 3.87 6.91 -12.46
N SER A 18 2.90 6.01 -12.30
CA SER A 18 2.02 5.95 -11.12
C SER A 18 2.62 5.18 -9.94
N MET A 19 3.62 4.32 -10.18
CA MET A 19 4.17 3.47 -9.13
C MET A 19 4.94 4.22 -8.05
N VAL A 20 4.82 3.73 -6.82
CA VAL A 20 5.67 4.11 -5.68
C VAL A 20 6.26 2.85 -5.07
N HIS A 21 7.59 2.71 -5.13
CA HIS A 21 8.33 1.53 -4.62
C HIS A 21 7.79 0.19 -5.15
N ASN A 22 7.58 0.10 -6.47
CA ASN A 22 7.02 -1.06 -7.17
C ASN A 22 5.58 -1.43 -6.72
N GLY A 23 4.88 -0.50 -6.07
CA GLY A 23 3.46 -0.63 -5.74
C GLY A 23 2.60 0.30 -6.58
N LEU A 24 1.49 -0.21 -7.08
CA LEU A 24 0.45 0.53 -7.81
C LEU A 24 -0.85 0.44 -7.03
N GLU A 25 -1.56 1.55 -6.78
CA GLU A 25 -2.80 1.46 -6.02
C GLU A 25 -3.92 0.78 -6.82
N GLN A 26 -4.82 0.08 -6.15
CA GLN A 26 -5.93 -0.65 -6.78
C GLN A 26 -6.79 0.27 -7.65
N ALA A 27 -7.08 1.50 -7.19
CA ALA A 27 -7.81 2.49 -7.99
C ALA A 27 -7.04 2.89 -9.27
N GLU A 28 -5.71 2.99 -9.18
CA GLU A 28 -4.87 3.34 -10.33
C GLU A 28 -4.78 2.19 -11.32
N TYR A 29 -4.64 0.96 -10.82
CA TYR A 29 -4.68 -0.25 -11.63
C TYR A 29 -6.03 -0.39 -12.37
N GLU A 30 -7.16 -0.21 -11.67
CA GLU A 30 -8.50 -0.25 -12.27
C GLU A 30 -8.69 0.83 -13.32
N PHE A 31 -8.19 2.05 -13.05
CA PHE A 31 -8.21 3.14 -14.02
C PHE A 31 -7.36 2.83 -15.27
N ILE A 32 -6.15 2.30 -15.08
CA ILE A 32 -5.26 1.91 -16.17
C ILE A 32 -5.88 0.78 -17.00
N CYS A 33 -6.54 -0.20 -16.37
CA CYS A 33 -7.28 -1.25 -17.06
C CYS A 33 -8.42 -0.67 -17.92
N SER A 34 -9.17 0.29 -17.39
CA SER A 34 -10.26 0.95 -18.14
C SER A 34 -9.74 1.71 -19.36
N LEU A 35 -8.56 2.34 -19.27
CA LEU A 35 -7.92 3.02 -20.40
C LEU A 35 -7.34 2.03 -21.41
N GLY A 36 -6.74 0.94 -20.93
CA GLY A 36 -6.28 -0.14 -21.78
C GLY A 36 -7.40 -0.71 -22.63
N GLU A 37 -8.58 -0.95 -22.03
CA GLU A 37 -9.77 -1.42 -22.76
C GLU A 37 -10.20 -0.44 -23.85
N GLN A 38 -10.22 0.87 -23.56
CA GLN A 38 -10.52 1.90 -24.57
C GLN A 38 -9.49 1.96 -25.71
N LEU A 39 -8.24 1.59 -25.44
CA LEU A 39 -7.19 1.45 -26.43
C LEU A 39 -7.25 0.11 -27.18
N GLY A 40 -8.17 -0.79 -26.82
CA GLY A 40 -8.30 -2.13 -27.37
C GLY A 40 -7.19 -3.08 -26.90
N LEU A 41 -6.64 -2.86 -25.71
CA LEU A 41 -5.84 -3.83 -24.99
C LEU A 41 -6.73 -4.65 -24.07
N HIS A 42 -6.46 -5.94 -23.99
CA HIS A 42 -7.12 -6.79 -23.03
C HIS A 42 -6.44 -6.71 -21.67
N GLN A 43 -7.22 -6.81 -20.60
CA GLN A 43 -6.72 -6.78 -19.24
C GLN A 43 -5.60 -7.80 -18.99
N HIS A 44 -5.70 -9.01 -19.58
CA HIS A 44 -4.65 -10.03 -19.45
C HIS A 44 -3.26 -9.58 -19.92
N SER A 45 -3.18 -8.65 -20.88
CA SER A 45 -1.90 -8.11 -21.36
C SER A 45 -1.28 -7.14 -20.34
N ILE A 46 -2.14 -6.43 -19.60
CA ILE A 46 -1.74 -5.53 -18.51
C ILE A 46 -1.33 -6.34 -17.29
N ASP A 47 -2.10 -7.38 -16.97
CA ASP A 47 -1.80 -8.32 -15.88
C ASP A 47 -0.47 -9.03 -16.11
N GLY A 48 -0.23 -9.51 -17.34
CA GLY A 48 1.04 -10.09 -17.72
C GLY A 48 2.21 -9.14 -17.50
N TYR A 49 2.06 -7.85 -17.86
CA TYR A 49 3.09 -6.84 -17.59
C TYR A 49 3.34 -6.63 -16.09
N ILE A 50 2.28 -6.59 -15.27
CA ILE A 50 2.38 -6.45 -13.81
C ILE A 50 3.11 -7.63 -13.19
N GLU A 51 2.76 -8.85 -13.62
CA GLU A 51 3.38 -10.10 -13.16
C GLU A 51 4.86 -10.18 -13.56
N GLU A 52 5.17 -9.91 -14.84
CA GLU A 52 6.54 -9.94 -15.36
C GLU A 52 7.47 -8.93 -14.68
N ASN A 53 6.93 -7.80 -14.23
CA ASN A 53 7.70 -6.73 -13.58
C ASN A 53 7.58 -6.73 -12.04
N GLU A 54 6.99 -7.78 -11.46
CA GLU A 54 6.82 -7.94 -10.00
C GLU A 54 6.16 -6.72 -9.33
N ILE A 55 5.16 -6.12 -9.99
CA ILE A 55 4.47 -4.92 -9.52
C ILE A 55 3.36 -5.31 -8.54
N PHE A 56 3.36 -4.71 -7.35
CA PHE A 56 2.37 -5.00 -6.32
C PHE A 56 1.13 -4.13 -6.48
N ILE A 57 -0.02 -4.72 -6.76
CA ILE A 57 -1.30 -4.00 -6.66
C ILE A 57 -1.68 -3.83 -5.19
N LEU A 58 -1.73 -2.59 -4.72
CA LEU A 58 -2.02 -2.23 -3.33
C LEU A 58 -3.54 -1.99 -3.17
N PRO A 59 -4.26 -2.81 -2.39
CA PRO A 59 -5.71 -2.66 -2.21
C PRO A 59 -6.11 -1.25 -1.74
N ASN A 60 -7.24 -0.74 -2.23
CA ASN A 60 -7.93 0.48 -1.74
C ASN A 60 -8.52 0.31 -0.32
N SER A 61 -8.28 -0.83 0.32
CA SER A 61 -9.05 -1.32 1.46
C SER A 61 -8.59 -0.73 2.80
N MET A 62 -9.47 -0.77 3.80
CA MET A 62 -9.16 -0.31 5.15
C MET A 62 -8.00 -1.11 5.75
N GLU A 63 -7.91 -2.39 5.42
CA GLU A 63 -6.87 -3.33 5.83
C GLU A 63 -5.49 -2.87 5.32
N CYS A 64 -5.42 -2.37 4.08
CA CYS A 64 -4.18 -1.82 3.52
C CYS A 64 -3.75 -0.52 4.19
N LYS A 65 -4.70 0.37 4.49
CA LYS A 65 -4.42 1.60 5.24
C LYS A 65 -3.91 1.28 6.64
N ILE A 66 -4.51 0.27 7.28
CA ILE A 66 -4.08 -0.25 8.58
C ILE A 66 -2.67 -0.85 8.51
N LEU A 67 -2.38 -1.66 7.50
CA LEU A 67 -1.06 -2.28 7.33
C LEU A 67 0.04 -1.25 7.04
N LYS A 68 -0.24 -0.29 6.14
CA LYS A 68 0.66 0.85 5.83
C LYS A 68 0.93 1.66 7.09
N PHE A 69 -0.12 2.00 7.84
CA PHE A 69 0.00 2.73 9.12
C PHE A 69 0.85 1.96 10.14
N TYR A 70 0.57 0.68 10.34
CA TYR A 70 1.27 -0.15 11.31
C TYR A 70 2.76 -0.25 11.04
N LYS A 71 3.15 -0.61 9.81
CA LYS A 71 4.56 -0.74 9.40
C LYS A 71 5.33 0.56 9.62
N LYS A 72 4.68 1.69 9.30
CA LYS A 72 5.27 3.02 9.47
C LYS A 72 5.43 3.39 10.94
N ALA A 73 4.39 3.22 11.75
CA ALA A 73 4.45 3.51 13.18
C ALA A 73 5.52 2.65 13.88
N LEU A 74 5.62 1.36 13.56
CA LEU A 74 6.65 0.48 14.13
C LEU A 74 8.07 0.91 13.73
N ARG A 75 8.29 1.25 12.45
CA ARG A 75 9.59 1.77 11.99
C ARG A 75 9.96 3.07 12.71
N ASP A 76 9.01 4.00 12.80
CA ASP A 76 9.23 5.32 13.41
C ASP A 76 9.47 5.19 14.92
N LYS A 77 8.90 4.17 15.60
CA LYS A 77 9.17 3.87 17.02
C LYS A 77 10.65 3.62 17.26
N ASN A 78 11.29 2.83 16.39
CA ASN A 78 12.69 2.45 16.53
C ASN A 78 13.66 3.58 16.17
N LEU A 79 13.21 4.55 15.37
CA LEU A 79 14.03 5.69 14.95
C LEU A 79 13.83 6.94 15.82
N CYS A 80 12.69 7.05 16.51
CA CYS A 80 12.36 8.23 17.30
C CYS A 80 12.82 8.05 18.75
N SER A 81 13.76 8.90 19.18
CA SER A 81 14.24 8.92 20.58
C SER A 81 13.20 9.40 21.59
N SER A 82 12.06 9.95 21.14
CA SER A 82 11.01 10.49 22.01
C SER A 82 9.68 9.79 21.75
N TYR A 83 9.24 9.01 22.75
CA TYR A 83 7.95 8.33 22.75
C TYR A 83 6.76 9.26 22.44
N TYR A 84 6.71 10.43 23.07
CA TYR A 84 5.62 11.38 22.87
C TYR A 84 5.57 11.96 21.45
N LYS A 85 6.73 12.24 20.86
CA LYS A 85 6.82 12.70 19.46
C LYS A 85 6.36 11.60 18.50
N TRP A 86 6.79 10.37 18.75
CA TRP A 86 6.38 9.21 17.97
C TRP A 86 4.86 9.00 17.98
N ILE A 87 4.23 9.00 19.17
CA ILE A 87 2.78 8.86 19.30
C ILE A 87 2.04 9.97 18.54
N ARG A 88 2.47 11.22 18.71
CA ARG A 88 1.81 12.38 18.08
C ARG A 88 1.89 12.32 16.56
N GLU A 89 3.07 12.06 16.01
CA GLU A 89 3.26 11.99 14.57
C GLU A 89 2.55 10.77 13.96
N SER A 90 2.64 9.61 14.60
CA SER A 90 1.93 8.42 14.14
C SER A 90 0.42 8.66 14.15
N TYR A 91 -0.12 9.27 15.21
CA TYR A 91 -1.54 9.61 15.26
C TYR A 91 -1.97 10.54 14.12
N ARG A 92 -1.19 11.59 13.83
CA ARG A 92 -1.44 12.51 12.71
C ARG A 92 -1.40 11.79 11.37
N GLN A 93 -0.45 10.89 11.17
CA GLN A 93 -0.32 10.10 9.95
C GLN A 93 -1.48 9.13 9.77
N GLY A 94 -1.91 8.43 10.82
CA GLY A 94 -3.07 7.53 10.76
C GLY A 94 -4.36 8.28 10.41
N MET A 95 -4.54 9.50 10.95
CA MET A 95 -5.67 10.37 10.59
C MET A 95 -5.60 10.80 9.11
N ALA A 96 -4.41 11.15 8.61
CA ALA A 96 -4.21 11.51 7.20
C ALA A 96 -4.45 10.34 6.24
N MET A 97 -4.25 9.10 6.70
CA MET A 97 -4.57 7.86 5.97
C MET A 97 -6.07 7.51 6.02
N GLY A 98 -6.90 8.29 6.71
CA GLY A 98 -8.34 8.06 6.84
C GLY A 98 -8.71 6.95 7.83
N LEU A 99 -7.81 6.60 8.76
CA LEU A 99 -8.11 5.63 9.81
C LEU A 99 -8.96 6.26 10.91
N SER A 100 -9.86 5.45 11.50
CA SER A 100 -10.62 5.91 12.66
C SER A 100 -9.71 6.08 13.89
N GLN A 101 -10.03 7.03 14.76
CA GLN A 101 -9.29 7.24 16.00
C GLN A 101 -9.21 5.97 16.87
N LYS A 102 -10.27 5.15 16.87
CA LYS A 102 -10.31 3.87 17.58
C LYS A 102 -9.24 2.91 17.08
N VAL A 103 -9.11 2.79 15.76
CA VAL A 103 -8.11 1.94 15.10
C VAL A 103 -6.70 2.45 15.40
N ILE A 104 -6.47 3.75 15.23
CA ILE A 104 -5.15 4.38 15.49
C ILE A 104 -4.71 4.14 16.93
N ARG A 105 -5.58 4.44 17.92
CA ARG A 105 -5.26 4.28 19.34
C ARG A 105 -4.97 2.84 19.71
N LYS A 106 -5.78 1.90 19.18
CA LYS A 106 -5.57 0.48 19.42
C LYS A 106 -4.18 0.05 18.94
N PHE A 107 -3.82 0.39 17.70
CA PHE A 107 -2.53 -0.02 17.15
C PHE A 107 -1.34 0.65 17.81
N LEU A 108 -1.43 1.93 18.19
CA LEU A 108 -0.37 2.59 18.96
C LEU A 108 -0.19 1.97 20.34
N TYR A 109 -1.28 1.56 20.98
CA TYR A 109 -1.25 0.83 22.24
C TYR A 109 -0.60 -0.54 22.07
N ASP A 110 -1.01 -1.32 21.08
CA ASP A 110 -0.45 -2.64 20.80
C ASP A 110 1.06 -2.52 20.47
N LEU A 111 1.44 -1.52 19.66
CA LEU A 111 2.84 -1.23 19.30
C LEU A 111 3.70 -0.75 20.46
N HIS A 112 3.12 -0.10 21.47
CA HIS A 112 3.87 0.35 22.64
C HIS A 112 4.56 -0.84 23.33
N PHE A 113 3.85 -1.97 23.46
CA PHE A 113 4.32 -3.17 24.12
C PHE A 113 5.09 -4.16 23.22
N CYS A 114 5.21 -3.88 21.92
CA CYS A 114 6.06 -4.70 21.03
C CYS A 114 7.52 -4.33 21.21
N GLU A 115 8.38 -5.28 21.57
CA GLU A 115 9.82 -5.03 21.65
C GLU A 115 10.52 -5.25 20.31
N ASP A 116 9.95 -6.11 19.44
CA ASP A 116 10.53 -6.42 18.13
C ASP A 116 9.53 -6.46 16.96
N PHE A 117 10.09 -6.61 15.75
CA PHE A 117 9.33 -6.63 14.50
C PHE A 117 8.53 -7.93 14.31
N SER A 118 8.95 -9.02 14.95
CA SER A 118 8.32 -10.34 14.81
C SER A 118 7.02 -10.42 15.60
N GLU A 119 6.99 -9.87 16.81
CA GLU A 119 5.79 -9.67 17.64
C GLU A 119 4.80 -8.76 16.91
N GLY A 120 5.33 -7.72 16.25
CA GLY A 120 4.48 -6.80 15.52
C GLY A 120 3.79 -7.41 14.30
N GLN A 121 4.46 -8.31 13.59
CA GLN A 121 3.85 -9.06 12.49
C GLN A 121 2.75 -10.02 12.98
N GLN A 122 2.93 -10.65 14.14
CA GLN A 122 1.90 -11.53 14.72
C GLN A 122 0.63 -10.75 15.11
N LEU A 123 0.79 -9.54 15.66
CA LEU A 123 -0.36 -8.67 15.99
C LEU A 123 -1.19 -8.28 14.79
N ILE A 124 -0.54 -7.93 13.67
CA ILE A 124 -1.25 -7.63 12.41
C ILE A 124 -1.99 -8.88 11.91
N LYS A 125 -1.32 -10.05 11.89
CA LYS A 125 -1.94 -11.30 11.45
C LYS A 125 -3.19 -11.60 12.29
N ASN A 126 -3.09 -11.49 13.61
CA ASN A 126 -4.20 -11.72 14.54
C ASN A 126 -5.35 -10.72 14.39
N TYR A 127 -5.08 -9.51 13.92
CA TYR A 127 -6.10 -8.49 13.67
C TYR A 127 -6.95 -8.81 12.44
N PHE A 128 -6.36 -9.38 11.39
CA PHE A 128 -7.06 -9.74 10.14
C PHE A 128 -7.68 -11.14 10.14
N THR A 129 -7.35 -12.00 11.11
CA THR A 129 -7.91 -13.35 11.26
C THR A 129 -9.13 -13.43 12.19
N LYS A 130 -9.63 -12.30 12.68
CA LYS A 130 -10.86 -12.19 13.47
C LYS A 130 -11.99 -11.62 12.63
#